data_AF-A0A7D5Z048-F1
#
_entry.id   AF-A0A7D5Z048-F1
#
_cell.length_a   1.000
_cell.length_b   1.000
_cell.length_c   1.000
_cell.angle_alpha   90.00
_cell.angle_beta   90.00
_cell.angle_gamma   90.00
#
_symmetry.space_group_name_H-M   'P 1'
#
loop_
_entity.id
_entity.type
_entity.pdbx_description
1 polymer ?
#
loop_
_entity_poly.entity_id
_entity_poly.type
_entity_poly.pdbx_seq_one_letter_code
_entity_poly.pdbx_strand_id
1 'polypeptide(L)'
;MQAPAAFDIANHFSKWAGFECDFSALPTRSDRREFIKEYLRTFAVLAKDSQIDQDDSLSRLMVDVDLYRGVPGFFRAIWAFIKASGSNINFDYTSYANMRISEYHN
;
A
#
# COMPACT_ATOMS: atom_id res chain seq x y z
N MET A 1 7.04 -7.93 -15.30
CA MET A 1 5.77 -8.37 -14.70
C MET A 1 5.04 -7.12 -14.24
N GLN A 2 3.80 -6.89 -14.69
CA GLN A 2 2.99 -5.81 -14.12
C GLN A 2 2.54 -6.21 -12.72
N ALA A 3 2.66 -5.31 -11.75
CA ALA A 3 2.13 -5.55 -10.41
C ALA A 3 0.60 -5.37 -10.43
N PRO A 4 -0.16 -6.16 -9.64
CA PRO A 4 -1.59 -5.98 -9.49
C PRO A 4 -1.94 -4.58 -8.98
N ALA A 5 -3.07 -4.00 -9.39
CA ALA A 5 -3.51 -2.67 -8.93
C ALA A 5 -3.63 -2.62 -7.39
N ALA A 6 -4.12 -3.69 -6.78
CA ALA A 6 -4.24 -3.82 -5.35
C ALA A 6 -2.89 -3.69 -4.61
N PHE A 7 -1.78 -4.16 -5.20
CA PHE A 7 -0.45 -4.00 -4.63
C PHE A 7 -0.04 -2.51 -4.59
N ASP A 8 -0.26 -1.76 -5.67
CA ASP A 8 0.15 -0.35 -5.71
C ASP A 8 -0.72 0.52 -4.80
N ILE A 9 -2.02 0.22 -4.71
CA ILE A 9 -2.93 0.89 -3.77
C ILE A 9 -2.54 0.58 -2.32
N ALA A 10 -2.28 -0.68 -1.96
CA ALA A 10 -1.79 -1.05 -0.63
C ALA A 10 -0.45 -0.35 -0.31
N ASN A 11 0.46 -0.31 -1.29
CA ASN A 11 1.72 0.42 -1.18
C ASN A 11 1.51 1.93 -0.99
N HIS A 12 0.55 2.54 -1.67
CA HIS A 12 0.20 3.94 -1.47
C HIS A 12 -0.31 4.20 -0.05
N PHE A 13 -1.25 3.39 0.46
CA PHE A 13 -1.77 3.53 1.83
C PHE A 13 -0.70 3.33 2.90
N SER A 14 0.18 2.35 2.74
CA SER A 14 1.29 2.10 3.68
C SER A 14 2.32 3.24 3.80
N LYS A 15 2.28 4.23 2.88
CA LYS A 15 3.11 5.44 2.95
C LYS A 15 2.54 6.50 3.87
N TRP A 16 1.26 6.43 4.24
CA TRP A 16 0.63 7.41 5.13
C TRP A 16 1.27 7.41 6.52
N ALA A 17 1.82 6.28 6.95
CA ALA A 17 2.62 6.16 8.17
C ALA A 17 3.97 6.93 8.13
N GLY A 18 4.38 7.44 6.96
CA GLY A 18 5.63 8.19 6.79
C GLY A 18 6.88 7.35 7.06
N PHE A 19 8.02 8.05 7.27
CA PHE A 19 9.28 7.41 7.65
C PHE A 19 9.30 6.99 9.12
N GLU A 20 8.56 7.71 9.97
CA GLU A 20 8.41 7.42 11.40
C GLU A 20 7.56 6.16 11.69
N CYS A 21 6.93 5.58 10.66
CA CYS A 21 6.07 4.41 10.78
C CYS A 21 4.91 4.63 11.77
N ASP A 22 4.31 5.83 11.76
CA ASP A 22 3.11 6.14 12.54
C ASP A 22 1.90 5.40 11.96
N PHE A 23 1.64 4.19 12.48
CA PHE A 23 0.53 3.37 12.02
C PHE A 23 -0.85 3.94 12.38
N SER A 24 -0.92 4.92 13.30
CA SER A 24 -2.18 5.62 13.59
C SER A 24 -2.61 6.53 12.44
N ALA A 25 -1.68 6.94 11.58
CA ALA A 25 -1.93 7.72 10.37
C ALA A 25 -2.38 6.86 9.17
N LEU A 26 -2.47 5.53 9.30
CA LEU A 26 -2.96 4.69 8.21
C LEU A 26 -4.43 4.98 7.88
N PRO A 27 -4.83 4.90 6.60
CA PRO A 27 -6.19 5.22 6.20
C PRO A 27 -7.19 4.25 6.83
N THR A 28 -8.26 4.81 7.38
CA THR A 28 -9.38 4.04 7.94
C THR A 28 -10.09 3.27 6.83
N ARG A 29 -10.95 2.31 7.20
CA ARG A 29 -11.75 1.56 6.22
C ARG A 29 -12.60 2.50 5.35
N SER A 30 -13.12 3.60 5.91
CA SER A 30 -13.87 4.62 5.16
C SER A 30 -12.98 5.37 4.16
N ASP A 31 -11.78 5.78 4.57
CA ASP A 31 -10.85 6.49 3.69
C ASP A 31 -10.45 5.61 2.49
N ARG A 32 -10.12 4.34 2.77
CA ARG A 32 -9.80 3.36 1.72
C ARG A 32 -10.96 3.16 0.76
N ARG A 33 -12.18 3.01 1.29
CA ARG A 33 -13.39 2.82 0.48
C ARG A 33 -13.62 4.01 -0.45
N GLU A 34 -13.49 5.24 0.05
CA GLU A 34 -13.73 6.43 -0.77
C GLU A 34 -12.66 6.59 -1.85
N PHE A 35 -11.38 6.36 -1.51
CA PHE A 35 -10.29 6.35 -2.49
C PHE A 35 -10.51 5.32 -3.59
N ILE A 36 -10.83 4.07 -3.21
CA ILE A 36 -11.02 2.96 -4.17
C ILE A 36 -12.25 3.21 -5.05
N LYS A 37 -13.33 3.78 -4.49
CA LYS A 37 -14.51 4.16 -5.25
C LYS A 37 -14.19 5.19 -6.33
N GLU A 38 -13.46 6.25 -5.98
CA GLU A 38 -13.08 7.28 -6.95
C GLU A 38 -12.06 6.76 -7.98
N TYR A 39 -11.16 5.87 -7.56
CA TYR A 39 -10.23 5.17 -8.46
C TYR A 39 -11.00 4.37 -9.53
N LEU A 40 -11.98 3.54 -9.13
CA LEU A 40 -12.78 2.72 -10.05
C LEU A 40 -13.64 3.58 -10.99
N ARG A 41 -14.23 4.65 -10.46
CA ARG A 41 -14.99 5.62 -11.25
C ARG A 41 -14.11 6.26 -12.33
N THR A 42 -12.95 6.75 -11.93
CA THR A 42 -12.00 7.39 -12.85
C THR A 42 -11.49 6.39 -13.89
N PHE A 43 -11.20 5.16 -13.47
CA PHE A 43 -10.78 4.09 -14.36
C PHE A 43 -11.83 3.78 -15.43
N ALA A 44 -13.11 3.61 -15.05
CA ALA A 44 -14.20 3.35 -15.98
C ALA A 44 -14.35 4.45 -17.05
N VAL A 45 -14.23 5.72 -16.64
CA VAL A 45 -14.26 6.87 -17.56
C VAL A 45 -13.10 6.83 -18.53
N LEU A 46 -11.87 6.61 -18.05
CA LEU A 46 -10.67 6.58 -18.88
C LEU A 46 -10.61 5.36 -19.81
N ALA A 47 -11.09 4.21 -19.34
CA ALA A 47 -11.17 2.97 -20.10
C ALA A 47 -12.33 2.98 -21.13
N LYS A 48 -13.25 3.95 -21.05
CA LYS A 48 -14.50 4.01 -21.83
C LYS A 48 -15.35 2.75 -21.66
N ASP A 49 -15.33 2.17 -20.46
CA ASP A 49 -16.08 0.96 -20.13
C ASP A 49 -17.24 1.30 -19.18
N SER A 50 -18.44 1.36 -19.73
CA SER A 50 -19.67 1.63 -18.98
C SER A 50 -20.27 0.40 -18.32
N GLN A 51 -19.69 -0.80 -18.52
CA GLN A 51 -20.22 -2.05 -18.01
C GLN A 51 -19.57 -2.48 -16.68
N ILE A 52 -18.60 -1.72 -16.17
CA ILE A 52 -17.97 -2.01 -14.88
C ILE A 52 -18.99 -1.81 -13.76
N ASP A 53 -19.44 -2.92 -13.18
CA ASP A 53 -20.21 -2.93 -11.93
C ASP A 53 -19.36 -2.32 -10.82
N GLN A 54 -19.72 -1.10 -10.40
CA GLN A 54 -18.95 -0.34 -9.43
C GLN A 54 -19.01 -0.94 -8.03
N ASP A 55 -20.13 -1.55 -7.62
CA ASP A 55 -20.31 -2.02 -6.25
C ASP A 55 -19.62 -3.37 -6.03
N ASP A 56 -19.72 -4.28 -7.01
CA ASP A 56 -18.99 -5.55 -7.01
C ASP A 56 -17.49 -5.32 -7.17
N SER A 57 -17.07 -4.45 -8.10
CA SER A 57 -15.65 -4.09 -8.28
C SER A 57 -15.05 -3.43 -7.04
N LEU A 58 -15.79 -2.53 -6.37
CA LEU A 58 -15.36 -1.90 -5.13
C LEU A 58 -15.18 -2.93 -4.01
N SER A 59 -16.15 -3.85 -3.87
CA SER A 59 -16.09 -4.89 -2.84
C SER A 59 -14.90 -5.83 -3.05
N ARG A 60 -14.66 -6.26 -4.29
CA ARG A 60 -13.52 -7.11 -4.66
C ARG A 60 -12.19 -6.40 -4.43
N LEU A 61 -12.04 -5.18 -4.94
CA LEU A 61 -10.78 -4.44 -4.83
C LEU A 61 -10.45 -4.07 -3.38
N MET A 62 -11.44 -3.81 -2.52
CA MET A 62 -11.22 -3.67 -1.08
C MET A 62 -10.61 -4.93 -0.46
N VAL A 63 -11.14 -6.11 -0.80
CA VAL A 63 -10.60 -7.40 -0.32
C VAL A 63 -9.20 -7.63 -0.85
N ASP A 64 -8.96 -7.40 -2.14
CA ASP A 64 -7.65 -7.58 -2.75
C ASP A 64 -6.61 -6.66 -2.11
N VAL A 65 -6.94 -5.39 -1.86
CA VAL A 65 -6.03 -4.45 -1.18
C VAL A 65 -5.69 -4.91 0.23
N ASP A 66 -6.67 -5.44 0.97
CA ASP A 66 -6.42 -5.98 2.31
C ASP A 66 -5.49 -7.22 2.26
N LEU A 67 -5.55 -8.06 1.21
CA LEU A 67 -4.62 -9.18 0.99
C LEU A 67 -3.17 -8.71 0.80
N TYR A 68 -2.96 -7.53 0.21
CA TYR A 68 -1.62 -6.98 -0.03
C TYR A 68 -1.10 -6.11 1.12
N ARG A 69 -1.87 -5.84 2.19
CA ARG A 69 -1.54 -4.81 3.19
C ARG A 69 -0.15 -4.94 3.83
N GLY A 70 0.32 -6.17 4.07
CA GLY A 70 1.62 -6.43 4.71
C GLY A 70 2.80 -6.46 3.73
N VAL A 71 2.53 -6.57 2.42
CA VAL A 71 3.58 -6.73 1.39
C VAL A 71 4.47 -5.48 1.25
N PRO A 72 3.94 -4.24 1.27
CA PRO A 72 4.77 -3.04 1.21
C PRO A 72 5.75 -2.91 2.39
N GLY A 73 5.31 -3.23 3.61
CA GLY A 73 6.15 -3.24 4.81
C GLY A 73 7.32 -4.20 4.65
N PHE A 74 7.02 -5.44 4.23
CA PHE A 74 8.03 -6.46 3.98
C PHE A 74 9.06 -6.04 2.91
N PHE A 75 8.62 -5.50 1.77
CA PHE A 75 9.52 -5.00 0.73
C PHE A 75 10.43 -3.87 1.22
N ARG A 76 9.87 -2.93 1.99
CA ARG A 76 10.64 -1.81 2.56
C ARG A 76 11.64 -2.27 3.61
N ALA A 77 11.30 -3.26 4.42
CA ALA A 77 12.21 -3.85 5.38
C ALA A 77 13.42 -4.51 4.69
N ILE A 78 13.18 -5.33 3.66
CA ILE A 78 14.27 -5.94 2.87
C ILE A 78 15.16 -4.86 2.24
N TRP A 79 14.55 -3.85 1.60
CA TRP A 79 15.29 -2.76 0.99
C TRP A 79 16.19 -2.03 2.00
N ALA A 80 15.66 -1.76 3.19
CA ALA A 80 16.39 -1.11 4.26
C ALA A 80 17.53 -1.97 4.78
N PHE A 81 17.32 -3.28 5.00
CA PHE A 81 18.39 -4.20 5.37
C PHE A 81 19.53 -4.23 4.35
N ILE A 82 19.23 -4.26 3.06
CA ILE A 82 20.25 -4.21 1.99
C ILE A 82 21.02 -2.89 2.04
N LYS A 83 20.37 -1.77 2.38
CA LYS A 83 21.01 -0.46 2.46
C LYS A 83 21.86 -0.27 3.72
N ALA A 84 21.51 -0.94 4.82
CA ALA A 84 22.28 -0.91 6.06
C ALA A 84 23.74 -1.38 5.85
N SER A 85 24.00 -2.27 4.88
CA SER A 85 25.34 -2.80 4.62
C SER A 85 26.18 -2.02 3.59
N GLY A 86 25.68 -0.93 3.01
CA GLY A 86 26.41 -0.27 1.91
C GLY A 86 25.97 1.14 1.50
N SER A 87 25.15 1.83 2.29
CA SER A 87 24.72 3.20 2.01
C SER A 87 25.63 4.23 2.70
N ASN A 88 26.00 5.31 1.99
CA ASN A 88 26.69 6.47 2.56
C ASN A 88 25.73 7.54 3.11
N ILE A 89 24.42 7.27 3.11
CA ILE A 89 23.40 8.16 3.64
C ILE A 89 23.28 7.96 5.15
N ASN A 90 23.30 9.05 5.91
CA ASN A 90 23.09 9.03 7.36
C ASN A 90 21.60 8.81 7.68
N PHE A 91 21.18 7.55 7.64
CA PHE A 91 19.82 7.11 7.96
C PHE A 91 19.89 5.78 8.73
N ASP A 92 19.07 5.63 9.77
CA ASP A 92 19.03 4.40 10.56
C ASP A 92 18.21 3.31 9.86
N TYR A 93 18.83 2.68 8.88
CA TYR A 93 18.23 1.62 8.06
C TYR A 93 17.81 0.40 8.90
N THR A 94 18.54 0.07 9.96
CA THR A 94 18.27 -1.12 10.78
C THR A 94 17.01 -0.92 11.62
N SER A 95 16.89 0.23 12.30
CA SER A 95 15.67 0.54 13.07
C SER A 95 14.46 0.67 12.14
N TYR A 96 14.61 1.32 10.98
CA TYR A 96 13.54 1.42 9.98
C TYR A 96 13.09 0.04 9.48
N ALA A 97 14.02 -0.87 9.19
CA ALA A 97 13.69 -2.22 8.74
C ALA A 97 12.87 -3.00 9.77
N ASN A 98 13.25 -2.93 11.05
CA ASN A 98 12.54 -3.59 12.15
C ASN A 98 11.11 -3.06 12.30
N MET A 99 10.92 -1.73 12.21
CA MET A 99 9.59 -1.13 12.26
C MET A 99 8.72 -1.62 11.10
N ARG A 100 9.23 -1.67 9.87
CA ARG A 100 8.46 -2.09 8.70
C ARG A 100 8.12 -3.59 8.67
N ILE A 101 8.91 -4.45 9.32
CA ILE A 101 8.57 -5.88 9.46
C ILE A 101 7.34 -6.09 10.37
N SER A 102 7.16 -5.25 11.40
CA SER A 102 5.99 -5.37 12.29
C SER A 102 4.66 -5.12 11.56
N GLU A 103 4.68 -4.37 10.45
CA GLU A 103 3.51 -4.14 9.59
C GLU A 103 3.07 -5.41 8.84
N TYR A 104 3.96 -6.38 8.63
CA TYR A 104 3.62 -7.66 8.03
C TYR A 104 2.83 -8.57 8.99
N HIS A 105 3.04 -8.41 10.30
CA HIS A 105 2.44 -9.27 11.33
C HIS A 105 1.15 -8.73 11.95
N ASN A 106 0.83 -7.45 11.73
CA ASN A 106 -0.39 -6.80 12.22
C ASN A 106 -1.52 -6.81 11.20
#